data_AF-K1YX32-F1
#
_entry.id   AF-K1YX32-F1
#
_cell.length_a   1.000
_cell.length_b   1.000
_cell.length_c   1.000
_cell.angle_alpha   90.00
_cell.angle_beta   90.00
_cell.angle_gamma   90.00
#
_symmetry.space_group_name_H-M   'P 1'
#
loop_
_entity.id
_entity.type
_entity.pdbx_description
1 polymer ?
#
loop_
_entity_poly.entity_id
_entity_poly.type
_entity_poly.pdbx_seq_one_letter_code
_entity_poly.pdbx_strand_id
1 'polypeptide(L)'
;MQNLCEEFGGCFDIDPWFIHAYFEESGPVDLSDDASLNTLAQKVDQLILKISNKYREYGITESPYVYLKNDRGTYGMGLLPVFSGEEVLALNRKKKNKLLSSKGGMPVTEFILQEGIPTIDSYSGYPIEPVIYVVGGKDIGGFFRIHESKNELESLNAPGMTFSCLCLHKLDEPHEKFFIDCKEKEKLITMSRFLAGLDAIAASYETV
;
A
#
# COMPACT_ATOMS: atom_id res chain seq x y z
N MET A 1 -11.39 4.78 -8.32
CA MET A 1 -10.23 5.61 -7.91
C MET A 1 -9.52 6.39 -9.04
N GLN A 2 -8.89 5.72 -10.02
CA GLN A 2 -7.96 6.36 -10.99
C GLN A 2 -8.49 7.64 -11.66
N ASN A 3 -9.71 7.61 -12.21
CA ASN A 3 -10.31 8.77 -12.87
C ASN A 3 -10.42 10.01 -11.96
N LEU A 4 -10.68 9.82 -10.67
CA LEU A 4 -10.76 10.91 -9.70
C LEU A 4 -9.39 11.57 -9.50
N CYS A 5 -8.33 10.77 -9.39
CA CYS A 5 -6.97 11.27 -9.26
C CYS A 5 -6.50 11.99 -10.53
N GLU A 6 -6.90 11.51 -11.71
CA GLU A 6 -6.62 12.17 -12.99
C GLU A 6 -7.34 13.53 -13.11
N GLU A 7 -8.63 13.59 -12.75
CA GLU A 7 -9.40 14.82 -12.72
C GLU A 7 -8.83 15.82 -11.71
N PHE A 8 -8.48 15.35 -10.51
CA PHE A 8 -7.85 16.16 -9.48
C PHE A 8 -6.49 16.70 -9.97
N GLY A 9 -5.66 15.83 -10.57
CA GLY A 9 -4.38 16.19 -11.14
C GLY A 9 -4.49 17.30 -12.18
N GLY A 10 -5.44 17.18 -13.11
CA GLY A 10 -5.71 18.21 -14.12
C GLY A 10 -6.19 19.54 -13.54
N CYS A 11 -6.96 19.52 -12.46
CA CYS A 11 -7.45 20.75 -11.81
C CYS A 11 -6.35 21.54 -11.09
N PHE A 12 -5.37 20.84 -10.52
CA PHE A 12 -4.35 21.44 -9.64
C PHE A 12 -2.93 21.40 -10.20
N ASP A 13 -2.77 20.94 -11.45
CA ASP A 13 -1.47 20.78 -12.12
C ASP A 13 -0.51 19.91 -11.30
N ILE A 14 -1.04 18.80 -10.77
CA ILE A 14 -0.25 17.77 -10.08
C ILE A 14 -0.26 16.48 -10.89
N ASP A 15 0.88 15.77 -10.89
CA ASP A 15 0.89 14.44 -11.48
C ASP A 15 0.00 13.49 -10.66
N PRO A 16 -1.01 12.84 -11.28
CA PRO A 16 -1.90 11.91 -10.58
C PRO A 16 -1.16 10.76 -9.87
N TRP A 17 0.03 10.37 -10.35
CA TRP A 17 0.84 9.30 -9.76
C TRP A 17 1.25 9.60 -8.31
N PHE A 18 1.37 10.87 -7.91
CA PHE A 18 1.67 11.23 -6.52
C PHE A 18 0.58 10.89 -5.52
N ILE A 19 -0.66 10.71 -5.99
CA ILE A 19 -1.83 10.45 -5.15
C ILE A 19 -2.52 9.13 -5.52
N HIS A 20 -1.96 8.37 -6.46
CA HIS A 20 -2.50 7.11 -6.92
C HIS A 20 -1.38 6.14 -7.34
N ALA A 21 -1.28 5.03 -6.62
CA ALA A 21 -0.40 3.92 -6.98
C ALA A 21 -0.97 3.15 -8.16
N TYR A 22 -0.12 2.76 -9.11
CA TYR A 22 -0.55 1.92 -10.23
C TYR A 22 -1.03 0.55 -9.75
N PHE A 23 -2.04 0.01 -10.41
CA PHE A 23 -2.48 -1.37 -10.19
C PHE A 23 -3.04 -1.98 -11.47
N GLU A 24 -3.11 -3.30 -11.49
CA GLU A 24 -3.70 -4.08 -12.58
C GLU A 24 -4.28 -5.38 -12.01
N GLU A 25 -5.40 -5.84 -12.59
CA GLU A 25 -5.94 -7.17 -12.31
C GLU A 25 -5.23 -8.22 -13.17
N SER A 26 -4.87 -9.35 -12.56
CA SER A 26 -4.25 -10.45 -13.29
C SER A 26 -5.21 -11.15 -14.25
N GLY A 27 -6.51 -11.08 -13.97
CA GLY A 27 -7.50 -12.03 -14.46
C GLY A 27 -7.31 -13.42 -13.82
N PRO A 28 -8.01 -14.46 -14.32
CA PRO A 28 -7.90 -15.82 -13.80
C PRO A 28 -6.46 -16.36 -13.85
N VAL A 29 -5.94 -16.82 -12.71
CA VAL A 29 -4.59 -17.37 -12.58
C VAL A 29 -4.63 -18.68 -11.79
N ASP A 30 -4.13 -19.76 -12.40
CA ASP A 30 -3.69 -20.96 -11.69
C ASP A 30 -2.19 -20.89 -11.41
N LEU A 31 -1.78 -20.90 -10.14
CA LEU A 31 -0.36 -20.87 -9.74
C LEU A 31 0.35 -22.22 -9.93
N SER A 32 -0.36 -23.26 -10.37
CA SER A 32 0.18 -24.59 -10.68
C SER A 32 0.45 -24.77 -12.17
N ASP A 33 -0.09 -23.90 -13.01
CA ASP A 33 0.08 -23.91 -14.47
C ASP A 33 1.17 -22.93 -14.90
N ASP A 34 2.13 -23.41 -15.70
CA ASP A 34 3.28 -22.62 -16.12
C ASP A 34 2.87 -21.50 -17.09
N ALA A 35 1.87 -21.70 -17.94
CA ALA A 35 1.41 -20.67 -18.89
C ALA A 35 0.74 -19.49 -18.16
N SER A 36 -0.10 -19.82 -17.18
CA SER A 36 -0.72 -18.89 -16.24
C SER A 36 0.33 -18.11 -15.43
N LEU A 37 1.34 -18.79 -14.87
CA LEU A 37 2.46 -18.13 -14.17
C LEU A 37 3.27 -17.19 -15.08
N ASN A 38 3.53 -17.59 -16.33
CA ASN A 38 4.22 -16.74 -17.30
C ASN A 38 3.41 -15.48 -17.62
N THR A 39 2.10 -15.60 -17.75
CA THR A 39 1.22 -14.44 -17.98
C THR A 39 1.24 -13.48 -16.80
N LEU A 40 1.16 -14.00 -15.57
CA LEU A 40 1.28 -13.20 -14.36
C LEU A 40 2.65 -12.50 -14.25
N ALA A 41 3.73 -13.22 -14.54
CA ALA A 41 5.09 -12.69 -14.54
C ALA A 41 5.25 -11.52 -15.53
N GLN A 42 4.70 -11.65 -16.75
CA GLN A 42 4.73 -10.60 -17.76
C GLN A 42 4.00 -9.34 -17.31
N LYS A 43 2.83 -9.46 -16.68
CA LYS A 43 2.10 -8.31 -16.12
C LYS A 43 2.91 -7.62 -15.00
N VAL A 44 3.57 -8.40 -14.15
CA VAL A 44 4.48 -7.84 -13.12
C VAL A 44 5.61 -7.03 -13.77
N ASP A 45 6.29 -7.58 -14.78
CA ASP A 45 7.37 -6.87 -15.46
C ASP A 45 6.89 -5.59 -16.17
N GLN A 46 5.70 -5.62 -16.77
CA GLN A 46 5.09 -4.45 -17.40
C GLN A 46 4.79 -3.35 -16.38
N LEU A 47 4.21 -3.71 -15.23
CA LEU A 47 3.92 -2.77 -14.15
C LEU A 47 5.22 -2.20 -13.54
N ILE A 48 6.23 -3.04 -13.31
CA ILE A 48 7.56 -2.61 -12.85
C ILE A 48 8.20 -1.63 -13.82
N LEU A 49 8.10 -1.86 -15.13
CA LEU A 49 8.61 -0.93 -16.15
C LEU A 49 7.88 0.43 -16.07
N LYS A 50 6.57 0.42 -15.87
CA LYS A 50 5.77 1.65 -15.71
C LYS A 50 6.22 2.45 -14.49
N ILE A 51 6.40 1.78 -13.35
CA ILE A 51 6.89 2.40 -12.10
C ILE A 51 8.33 2.91 -12.30
N SER A 52 9.21 2.11 -12.93
CA SER A 52 10.60 2.47 -13.21
C SER A 52 10.73 3.77 -14.01
N ASN A 53 9.80 4.00 -14.96
CA ASN A 53 9.78 5.22 -15.74
C ASN A 53 9.42 6.44 -14.89
N LYS A 54 8.45 6.31 -13.97
CA LYS A 54 8.12 7.37 -13.00
C LYS A 54 9.26 7.63 -12.02
N TYR A 55 9.91 6.57 -11.53
CA TYR A 55 11.07 6.71 -10.66
C TYR A 55 12.20 7.47 -11.37
N ARG A 56 12.49 7.16 -12.65
CA ARG A 56 13.47 7.90 -13.44
C ARG A 56 13.08 9.36 -13.66
N GLU A 57 11.79 9.62 -13.93
CA GLU A 57 11.24 10.97 -14.12
C GLU A 57 11.47 11.85 -12.88
N TYR A 58 11.29 11.29 -11.68
CA TYR A 58 11.42 12.01 -10.41
C TYR A 58 12.75 11.81 -9.68
N GLY A 59 13.71 11.11 -10.29
CA GLY A 59 15.04 10.89 -9.71
C GLY A 59 15.06 9.96 -8.49
N ILE A 60 14.10 9.05 -8.38
CA ILE A 60 14.02 8.02 -7.34
C ILE A 60 15.00 6.89 -7.69
N THR A 61 15.78 6.45 -6.72
CA THR A 61 16.91 5.51 -6.94
C THR A 61 16.64 4.10 -6.42
N GLU A 62 15.58 3.96 -5.64
CA GLU A 62 15.08 2.74 -5.04
C GLU A 62 14.59 1.77 -6.12
N SER A 63 14.66 0.47 -5.83
CA SER A 63 14.12 -0.55 -6.73
C SER A 63 12.59 -0.55 -6.68
N PRO A 64 11.90 -0.42 -7.83
CA PRO A 64 10.46 -0.58 -7.88
C PRO A 64 10.08 -2.03 -7.57
N TYR A 65 8.90 -2.20 -6.98
CA TYR A 65 8.36 -3.51 -6.65
C TYR A 65 6.85 -3.51 -6.78
N VAL A 66 6.28 -4.71 -6.89
CA VAL A 66 4.85 -4.94 -7.02
C VAL A 66 4.38 -5.88 -5.91
N TYR A 67 3.29 -5.53 -5.27
CA TYR A 67 2.55 -6.44 -4.41
C TYR A 67 1.60 -7.29 -5.23
N LEU A 68 1.73 -8.61 -5.10
CA LEU A 68 0.67 -9.56 -5.44
C LEU A 68 -0.29 -9.67 -4.25
N LYS A 69 -1.57 -9.34 -4.48
CA LYS A 69 -2.67 -9.43 -3.52
C LYS A 69 -3.74 -10.34 -4.09
N ASN A 70 -4.36 -11.20 -3.30
CA ASN A 70 -5.52 -11.94 -3.81
C ASN A 70 -6.82 -11.14 -3.77
N ASP A 71 -7.76 -11.53 -4.63
CA ASP A 71 -9.08 -10.92 -4.81
C ASP A 71 -10.05 -11.19 -3.64
N ARG A 72 -9.77 -12.17 -2.77
CA ARG A 72 -10.69 -12.62 -1.69
C ARG A 72 -10.39 -12.07 -0.30
N GLY A 73 -9.38 -11.22 -0.16
CA GLY A 73 -8.97 -10.65 1.12
C GLY A 73 -8.35 -11.70 2.07
N THR A 74 -7.39 -11.26 2.90
CA THR A 74 -6.45 -12.21 3.54
C THR A 74 -6.19 -12.04 5.02
N TYR A 75 -6.96 -11.23 5.75
CA TYR A 75 -6.53 -10.80 7.10
C TYR A 75 -5.08 -10.27 7.09
N GLY A 76 -4.65 -9.60 6.02
CA GLY A 76 -3.28 -9.10 5.85
C GLY A 76 -2.22 -10.15 5.47
N MET A 77 -2.60 -11.43 5.30
CA MET A 77 -1.65 -12.53 5.06
C MET A 77 -1.28 -12.78 3.60
N GLY A 78 -2.02 -12.28 2.62
CA GLY A 78 -1.84 -12.61 1.20
C GLY A 78 -1.13 -11.54 0.37
N LEU A 79 -0.32 -10.71 1.02
CA LEU A 79 0.55 -9.76 0.34
C LEU A 79 1.93 -10.37 0.12
N LEU A 80 2.39 -10.37 -1.13
CA LEU A 80 3.74 -10.78 -1.48
C LEU A 80 4.39 -9.71 -2.36
N PRO A 81 5.42 -9.01 -1.86
CA PRO A 81 6.23 -8.15 -2.73
C PRO A 81 7.07 -9.01 -3.68
N VAL A 82 7.15 -8.60 -4.93
CA VAL A 82 8.01 -9.16 -5.98
C VAL A 82 8.71 -8.02 -6.74
N PHE A 83 9.96 -8.26 -7.12
CA PHE A 83 10.80 -7.26 -7.81
C PHE A 83 10.99 -7.57 -9.30
N SER A 84 10.44 -8.67 -9.79
CA SER A 84 10.46 -9.04 -11.21
C SER A 84 9.44 -10.15 -11.49
N GLY A 85 9.13 -10.36 -12.77
CA GLY A 85 8.42 -11.54 -13.24
C GLY A 85 9.17 -12.83 -12.96
N GLU A 86 10.51 -12.80 -12.95
CA GLU A 86 11.34 -13.97 -12.60
C GLU A 86 11.06 -14.47 -11.17
N GLU A 87 10.85 -13.56 -10.21
CA GLU A 87 10.47 -13.96 -8.85
C GLU A 87 9.10 -14.64 -8.79
N VAL A 88 8.18 -14.28 -9.69
CA VAL A 88 6.86 -14.92 -9.85
C VAL A 88 7.02 -16.35 -10.39
N LEU A 89 7.90 -16.54 -11.37
CA LEU A 89 8.21 -17.87 -11.89
C LEU A 89 8.90 -18.76 -10.85
N ALA A 90 9.72 -18.16 -9.97
CA ALA A 90 10.45 -18.85 -8.92
C ALA A 90 9.67 -19.03 -7.60
N LEU A 91 8.34 -18.83 -7.60
CA LEU A 91 7.53 -18.98 -6.39
C LEU A 91 7.58 -20.39 -5.83
N ASN A 92 8.11 -20.53 -4.61
CA ASN A 92 8.07 -21.79 -3.89
C ASN A 92 6.67 -22.09 -3.30
N ARG A 93 6.46 -23.33 -2.88
CA ARG A 93 5.19 -23.80 -2.28
C ARG A 93 4.69 -22.92 -1.13
N LYS A 94 5.60 -22.40 -0.29
CA LYS A 94 5.23 -21.54 0.85
C LYS A 94 4.65 -20.21 0.38
N LYS A 95 5.28 -19.56 -0.60
CA LYS A 95 4.79 -18.29 -1.18
C LYS A 95 3.48 -18.51 -1.95
N LYS A 96 3.34 -19.59 -2.73
CA LYS A 96 2.08 -19.95 -3.39
C LYS A 96 0.94 -20.16 -2.38
N ASN A 97 1.17 -20.93 -1.31
CA ASN A 97 0.17 -21.12 -0.26
C ASN A 97 -0.23 -19.81 0.44
N LYS A 98 0.72 -18.90 0.65
CA LYS A 98 0.45 -17.56 1.21
C LYS A 98 -0.49 -16.76 0.29
N LEU A 99 -0.23 -16.76 -1.01
CA LEU A 99 -1.08 -16.08 -2.01
C LEU A 99 -2.48 -16.70 -2.10
N LEU A 100 -2.60 -18.02 -1.95
CA LEU A 100 -3.87 -18.75 -2.00
C LEU A 100 -4.65 -18.71 -0.67
N SER A 101 -4.10 -18.10 0.38
CA SER A 101 -4.78 -17.99 1.67
C SER A 101 -5.93 -16.98 1.59
N SER A 102 -7.18 -17.41 1.75
CA SER A 102 -8.36 -16.55 1.68
C SER A 102 -9.15 -16.52 2.98
N LYS A 103 -9.83 -15.40 3.23
CA LYS A 103 -10.83 -15.34 4.30
C LYS A 103 -12.04 -16.21 3.93
N GLY A 104 -12.38 -17.17 4.80
CA GLY A 104 -13.57 -18.01 4.62
C GLY A 104 -13.38 -19.20 3.65
N GLY A 105 -12.17 -19.50 3.19
CA GLY A 105 -11.86 -20.71 2.42
C GLY A 105 -12.34 -20.71 0.97
N MET A 106 -12.76 -19.56 0.44
CA MET A 106 -13.09 -19.43 -0.98
C MET A 106 -11.83 -19.57 -1.84
N PRO A 107 -11.92 -20.20 -3.03
CA PRO A 107 -10.77 -20.29 -3.93
C PRO A 107 -10.35 -18.88 -4.37
N VAL A 108 -9.05 -18.63 -4.31
CA VAL A 108 -8.43 -17.47 -4.95
C VAL A 108 -8.27 -17.80 -6.42
N THR A 109 -8.90 -17.02 -7.28
CA THR A 109 -8.86 -17.21 -8.73
C THR A 109 -8.14 -16.08 -9.44
N GLU A 110 -8.01 -14.92 -8.79
CA GLU A 110 -7.48 -13.70 -9.39
C GLU A 110 -6.58 -12.96 -8.40
N PHE A 111 -5.68 -12.15 -8.93
CA PHE A 111 -4.75 -11.32 -8.17
C PHE A 111 -4.83 -9.88 -8.61
N ILE A 112 -4.65 -8.98 -7.65
CA ILE A 112 -4.38 -7.56 -7.89
C ILE A 112 -2.87 -7.38 -7.78
N LEU A 113 -2.27 -6.92 -8.88
CA LEU A 113 -0.90 -6.44 -8.93
C LEU A 113 -0.94 -4.96 -8.59
N GLN A 114 -0.28 -4.55 -7.53
CA GLN A 114 -0.26 -3.14 -7.12
C GLN A 114 1.17 -2.67 -6.93
N GLU A 115 1.48 -1.47 -7.42
CA GLU A 115 2.70 -0.76 -7.11
C GLU A 115 2.98 -0.75 -5.60
N GLY A 116 4.20 -1.12 -5.25
CA GLY A 116 4.72 -1.04 -3.90
C GLY A 116 5.12 0.39 -3.56
N ILE A 117 4.57 0.92 -2.47
CA ILE A 117 4.95 2.22 -1.91
C ILE A 117 5.73 1.97 -0.62
N PRO A 118 7.02 2.33 -0.56
CA PRO A 118 7.82 2.15 0.64
C PRO A 118 7.37 3.11 1.74
N THR A 119 7.33 2.61 2.97
CA THR A 119 7.12 3.44 4.16
C THR A 119 8.43 4.11 4.55
N ILE A 120 8.59 5.38 4.20
CA ILE A 120 9.81 6.16 4.52
C ILE A 120 9.73 6.84 5.89
N ASP A 121 8.52 7.08 6.39
CA ASP A 121 8.33 7.64 7.71
C ASP A 121 8.74 6.60 8.75
N SER A 122 9.59 7.01 9.69
CA SER A 122 10.07 6.14 10.74
C SER A 122 10.02 6.80 12.10
N TYR A 123 9.89 5.96 13.12
CA TYR A 123 9.91 6.34 14.51
C TYR A 123 10.81 5.43 15.31
N SER A 124 11.83 6.00 15.96
CA SER A 124 12.85 5.23 16.70
C SER A 124 13.53 4.16 15.83
N GLY A 125 13.66 4.42 14.52
CA GLY A 125 14.22 3.49 13.54
C GLY A 125 13.26 2.44 13.00
N TYR A 126 11.98 2.47 13.38
CA TYR A 126 10.96 1.54 12.91
C TYR A 126 9.97 2.21 11.96
N PRO A 127 9.51 1.55 10.89
CA PRO A 127 8.56 2.14 9.95
C PRO A 127 7.22 2.44 10.63
N ILE A 128 6.60 3.56 10.23
CA ILE A 128 5.28 3.98 10.71
C ILE A 128 4.34 4.34 9.57
N GLU A 129 3.07 3.95 9.68
CA GLU A 129 2.02 4.31 8.73
C GLU A 129 0.87 5.04 9.45
N PRO A 130 0.42 6.21 8.95
CA PRO A 130 -0.77 6.85 9.47
C PRO A 130 -2.04 6.08 9.06
N VAL A 131 -2.97 5.93 10.00
CA VAL A 131 -4.30 5.36 9.78
C VAL A 131 -5.33 6.42 10.12
N ILE A 132 -6.16 6.80 9.15
CA ILE A 132 -7.18 7.83 9.28
C ILE A 132 -8.57 7.19 9.26
N TYR A 133 -9.41 7.55 10.23
CA TYR A 133 -10.83 7.19 10.23
C TYR A 133 -11.63 8.28 9.52
N VAL A 134 -12.43 7.87 8.53
CA VAL A 134 -13.35 8.74 7.81
C VAL A 134 -14.79 8.26 8.03
N VAL A 135 -15.67 9.17 8.46
CA VAL A 135 -17.10 8.91 8.67
C VAL A 135 -17.92 10.02 8.02
N GLY A 136 -18.85 9.63 7.15
CA GLY A 136 -19.69 10.60 6.41
C GLY A 136 -18.86 11.57 5.55
N GLY A 137 -17.75 11.09 4.97
CA GLY A 137 -16.84 11.91 4.16
C GLY A 137 -15.96 12.89 4.96
N LYS A 138 -15.95 12.81 6.29
CA LYS A 138 -15.12 13.65 7.16
C LYS A 138 -14.16 12.80 7.97
N ASP A 139 -12.90 13.21 8.02
CA ASP A 139 -11.94 12.60 8.94
C ASP A 139 -12.31 12.92 10.39
N ILE A 140 -12.31 11.90 11.26
CA ILE A 140 -12.71 12.03 12.66
C ILE A 140 -11.58 11.71 13.64
N GLY A 141 -10.40 11.37 13.12
CA GLY A 141 -9.23 11.01 13.91
C GLY A 141 -8.41 9.91 13.27
N GLY A 142 -7.43 9.40 14.00
CA GLY A 142 -6.51 8.39 13.50
C GLY A 142 -5.49 7.94 14.52
N PHE A 143 -4.59 7.08 14.10
CA PHE A 143 -3.43 6.62 14.87
C PHE A 143 -2.27 6.29 13.94
N PHE A 144 -1.05 6.21 14.47
CA PHE A 144 0.07 5.61 13.75
C PHE A 144 0.12 4.12 14.04
N ARG A 145 0.29 3.32 12.99
CA ARG A 145 0.69 1.93 13.08
C ARG A 145 2.22 1.87 13.05
N ILE A 146 2.81 1.09 13.94
CA ILE A 146 4.27 0.92 14.06
C ILE A 146 4.56 -0.57 14.06
N HIS A 147 5.63 -1.02 13.41
CA HIS A 147 6.02 -2.42 13.47
C HIS A 147 7.53 -2.61 13.53
N GLU A 148 8.04 -3.03 14.69
CA GLU A 148 9.48 -3.09 14.97
C GLU A 148 10.23 -4.19 14.22
N SER A 149 9.53 -5.25 13.82
CA SER A 149 10.10 -6.40 13.10
C SER A 149 9.82 -6.39 11.59
N LYS A 150 9.32 -5.27 11.05
CA LYS A 150 9.04 -5.10 9.62
C LYS A 150 9.93 -4.02 9.04
N ASN A 151 10.20 -4.14 7.74
CA ASN A 151 10.89 -3.10 6.98
C ASN A 151 9.90 -2.20 6.24
N GLU A 152 10.42 -1.18 5.58
CA GLU A 152 9.73 -0.18 4.78
C GLU A 152 8.93 -0.77 3.60
N LEU A 153 9.30 -1.96 3.12
CA LEU A 153 8.68 -2.62 1.97
C LEU A 153 7.61 -3.64 2.36
N GLU A 154 7.40 -3.88 3.65
CA GLU A 154 6.45 -4.86 4.15
C GLU A 154 5.21 -4.17 4.73
N SER A 155 4.06 -4.81 4.57
CA SER A 155 2.82 -4.38 5.24
C SER A 155 3.01 -4.36 6.75
N LEU A 156 2.86 -3.17 7.36
CA LEU A 156 2.88 -3.03 8.81
C LEU A 156 1.61 -3.61 9.46
N ASN A 157 0.54 -3.84 8.69
CA ASN A 157 -0.66 -4.54 9.15
C ASN A 157 -0.40 -6.05 9.29
N ALA A 158 0.38 -6.42 10.31
CA ALA A 158 0.79 -7.79 10.58
C ALA A 158 0.83 -8.08 12.09
N PRO A 159 0.82 -9.37 12.51
CA PRO A 159 0.94 -9.72 13.92
C PRO A 159 2.23 -9.17 14.53
N GLY A 160 2.11 -8.49 15.68
CA GLY A 160 3.22 -7.83 16.36
C GLY A 160 3.29 -6.32 16.15
N MET A 161 2.39 -5.74 15.34
CA MET A 161 2.25 -4.28 15.24
C MET A 161 1.80 -3.65 16.56
N THR A 162 2.25 -2.42 16.80
CA THR A 162 1.82 -1.55 17.90
C THR A 162 1.17 -0.29 17.33
N PHE A 163 0.48 0.45 18.21
CA PHE A 163 -0.22 1.67 17.83
C PHE A 163 0.23 2.84 18.70
N SER A 164 0.42 3.99 18.08
CA SER A 164 0.68 5.25 18.77
C SER A 164 -0.37 6.29 18.40
N CYS A 165 -0.71 7.18 19.34
CA CYS A 165 -1.74 8.18 19.10
C CYS A 165 -1.29 9.18 18.03
N LEU A 166 -2.16 9.44 17.04
CA LEU A 166 -2.06 10.58 16.14
C LEU A 166 -2.57 11.83 16.89
N CYS A 167 -1.85 12.27 17.93
CA CYS A 167 -2.39 13.30 18.82
C CYS A 167 -2.17 14.72 18.27
N LEU A 168 -3.26 15.40 17.89
CA LEU A 168 -3.29 16.80 17.45
C LEU A 168 -3.24 17.83 18.60
N HIS A 169 -3.36 17.42 19.87
CA HIS A 169 -3.51 18.34 21.03
C HIS A 169 -2.58 18.10 22.24
N LYS A 170 -1.74 17.05 22.27
CA LYS A 170 -0.82 16.82 23.39
C LYS A 170 0.61 17.19 23.02
N LEU A 171 0.92 18.49 23.12
CA LEU A 171 2.24 19.04 22.83
C LEU A 171 2.99 19.65 24.03
N ASP A 172 2.32 19.87 25.18
CA ASP A 172 2.92 20.58 26.33
C ASP A 172 3.03 19.76 27.63
N GLU A 173 2.72 18.45 27.62
CA GLU A 173 2.98 17.59 28.78
C GLU A 173 4.20 16.70 28.55
N PRO A 174 5.15 16.62 29.51
CA PRO A 174 6.24 15.67 29.44
C PRO A 174 5.66 14.26 29.53
N HIS A 175 5.70 13.53 28.41
CA HIS A 175 5.33 12.12 28.37
C HIS A 175 6.58 11.25 28.57
N GLU A 176 6.54 10.34 29.55
CA GLU A 176 7.68 9.49 29.92
C GLU A 176 8.06 8.44 28.84
N LYS A 177 7.31 8.30 27.73
CA LYS A 177 7.62 7.39 26.63
C LYS A 177 7.20 7.92 25.25
N PHE A 178 7.97 7.47 24.25
CA PHE A 178 7.76 7.49 22.80
C PHE A 178 7.11 8.77 22.18
N PHE A 179 7.92 9.73 21.74
CA PHE A 179 7.48 10.94 21.01
C PHE A 179 8.25 11.20 19.70
N ILE A 180 7.51 11.40 18.59
CA ILE A 180 8.02 11.89 17.28
C ILE A 180 8.04 13.43 17.29
N ASP A 181 9.02 14.10 16.69
CA ASP A 181 9.09 15.59 16.67
C ASP A 181 7.93 16.23 15.87
N CYS A 182 7.48 17.41 16.27
CA CYS A 182 6.21 18.03 15.88
C CYS A 182 6.22 18.80 14.55
N LYS A 183 7.38 19.25 14.06
CA LYS A 183 7.43 20.06 12.82
C LYS A 183 7.22 19.24 11.54
N GLU A 184 7.50 17.94 11.58
CA GLU A 184 7.28 17.01 10.48
C GLU A 184 5.85 16.40 10.52
N LYS A 185 5.21 16.39 11.71
CA LYS A 185 3.84 15.89 11.92
C LYS A 185 2.79 16.64 11.11
N GLU A 186 2.89 17.96 10.97
CA GLU A 186 1.82 18.73 10.34
C GLU A 186 1.64 18.34 8.86
N LYS A 187 2.75 18.18 8.13
CA LYS A 187 2.71 17.78 6.71
C LYS A 187 2.26 16.33 6.56
N LEU A 188 2.81 15.42 7.35
CA LEU A 188 2.43 14.01 7.32
C LEU A 188 0.94 13.82 7.61
N ILE A 189 0.43 14.47 8.67
CA ILE A 189 -0.98 14.40 9.04
C ILE A 189 -1.86 15.07 7.98
N THR A 190 -1.50 16.26 7.52
CA THR A 190 -2.29 16.99 6.51
C THR A 190 -2.40 16.19 5.22
N MET A 191 -1.28 15.62 4.74
CA MET A 191 -1.26 14.78 3.55
C MET A 191 -2.10 13.52 3.75
N SER A 192 -1.94 12.84 4.88
CA SER A 192 -2.72 11.63 5.19
C SER A 192 -4.23 11.90 5.22
N ARG A 193 -4.65 13.03 5.80
CA ARG A 193 -6.06 13.43 5.85
C ARG A 193 -6.60 13.76 4.47
N PHE A 194 -5.81 14.48 3.66
CA PHE A 194 -6.16 14.82 2.30
C PHE A 194 -6.36 13.56 1.45
N LEU A 195 -5.40 12.63 1.48
CA LEU A 195 -5.50 11.34 0.78
C LEU A 195 -6.70 10.52 1.27
N ALA A 196 -6.93 10.46 2.59
CA ALA A 196 -8.10 9.78 3.14
C ALA A 196 -9.43 10.39 2.67
N GLY A 197 -9.47 11.71 2.45
CA GLY A 197 -10.62 12.39 1.87
C GLY A 197 -10.86 11.99 0.41
N LEU A 198 -9.80 11.95 -0.41
CA LEU A 198 -9.89 11.46 -1.79
C LEU A 198 -10.35 9.99 -1.85
N ASP A 199 -9.79 9.13 -0.98
CA ASP A 199 -10.18 7.73 -0.84
C ASP A 199 -11.66 7.57 -0.49
N ALA A 200 -12.18 8.39 0.43
CA ALA A 200 -13.58 8.34 0.80
C ALA A 200 -14.52 8.74 -0.35
N ILE A 201 -14.12 9.72 -1.17
CA ILE A 201 -14.87 10.12 -2.37
C ILE A 201 -14.83 8.98 -3.40
N ALA A 202 -13.66 8.43 -3.67
CA ALA A 202 -13.52 7.32 -4.61
C ALA A 202 -14.35 6.09 -4.20
N ALA A 203 -14.29 5.71 -2.92
CA ALA A 203 -15.10 4.63 -2.38
C ALA A 203 -16.60 4.89 -2.54
N SER A 204 -17.04 6.15 -2.38
CA SER A 204 -18.46 6.50 -2.58
C SER A 204 -18.93 6.24 -4.02
N TYR A 205 -18.09 6.49 -5.03
CA TYR A 205 -18.40 6.21 -6.42
C TYR A 205 -18.46 4.73 -6.76
N GLU A 206 -17.72 3.89 -6.03
CA GLU A 206 -17.68 2.43 -6.24
C GLU A 206 -18.87 1.71 -5.60
N THR A 207 -19.60 2.37 -4.69
CA THR A 207 -20.75 1.80 -3.96
C THR A 207 -22.12 2.11 -4.57
N VAL A 208 -22.16 2.83 -5.70
CA VAL A 208 -23.38 3.19 -6.44
C VAL A 208 -23.51 2.32 -7.69
#